data_AF-A0A654CA07-F1
#
_entry.id   AF-A0A654CA07-F1
#
_cell.length_a   1.000
_cell.length_b   1.000
_cell.length_c   1.000
_cell.angle_alpha   90.00
_cell.angle_beta   90.00
_cell.angle_gamma   90.00
#
_symmetry.space_group_name_H-M   'P 1'
#
loop_
_entity.id
_entity.type
_entity.pdbx_description
1 polymer ?
#
loop_
_entity_poly.entity_id
_entity_poly.type
_entity_poly.pdbx_seq_one_letter_code
_entity_poly.pdbx_strand_id
1 'polypeptide(L)' 'MPSKHALSVPVTERLASFIRQQVDGGRYGSASEVVRAGLRLLEEQSQLSALPVTGAAEVPTSPKLAAKRAKTRAKA' A
#
# COMPACT_ATOMS: atom_id res chain seq x y z
N MET A 1 10.27 26.31 -5.45
CA MET A 1 8.82 26.05 -5.50
C MET A 1 8.62 24.57 -5.17
N PRO A 2 7.79 24.17 -4.19
CA PRO A 2 7.56 22.76 -3.94
C PRO A 2 6.89 22.14 -5.17
N SER A 3 7.58 21.18 -5.80
CA SER A 3 7.10 20.44 -6.96
C SER A 3 5.90 19.59 -6.55
N LYS A 4 4.77 19.71 -7.26
CA LYS A 4 3.60 18.85 -7.04
C LYS A 4 3.92 17.45 -7.56
N HIS A 5 4.09 16.50 -6.65
CA HIS A 5 4.21 15.08 -6.99
C HIS A 5 2.82 14.41 -6.89
N ALA A 6 2.38 13.79 -7.98
CA ALA A 6 1.12 13.04 -8.05
C ALA A 6 1.43 11.57 -8.33
N LEU A 7 0.86 10.68 -7.51
CA LEU A 7 1.01 9.24 -7.62
C LEU A 7 -0.39 8.62 -7.61
N SER A 8 -0.69 7.78 -8.60
CA SER A 8 -1.93 7.00 -8.66
C SER A 8 -1.66 5.60 -8.11
N VAL A 9 -2.41 5.19 -7.10
CA VAL A 9 -2.25 3.90 -6.43
C VAL A 9 -3.62 3.23 -6.30
N PRO A 10 -3.77 1.96 -6.69
CA PRO A 10 -5.00 1.23 -6.45
C PRO A 10 -5.17 0.96 -4.95
N VAL A 11 -6.37 1.21 -4.43
CA VAL A 11 -6.73 0.95 -3.03
C VAL A 11 -7.88 -0.04 -2.97
N THR A 12 -7.97 -0.78 -1.86
CA THR A 12 -9.10 -1.69 -1.62
C THR A 12 -10.37 -0.91 -1.30
N GLU A 13 -11.54 -1.51 -1.55
CA GLU A 13 -12.85 -0.87 -1.30
C GLU A 13 -12.99 -0.39 0.16
N ARG A 14 -12.46 -1.16 1.12
CA ARG A 14 -12.46 -0.80 2.53
C ARG A 14 -11.68 0.49 2.79
N LEU A 15 -10.50 0.65 2.19
CA LEU A 15 -9.70 1.86 2.33
C LEU A 15 -10.35 3.04 1.62
N ALA A 16 -10.93 2.83 0.43
CA ALA A 16 -11.66 3.86 -0.28
C ALA A 16 -12.85 4.38 0.55
N SER A 17 -13.62 3.48 1.16
CA SER A 17 -14.73 3.82 2.06
C SER A 17 -14.25 4.59 3.29
N PHE A 18 -13.15 4.15 3.91
CA PHE A 18 -12.54 4.87 5.04
C PHE A 18 -12.11 6.28 4.65
N ILE A 19 -11.43 6.45 3.52
CA ILE A 19 -10.99 7.76 3.04
C ILE A 19 -12.20 8.69 2.82
N ARG A 20 -13.27 8.19 2.19
CA ARG A 20 -14.52 8.95 2.00
C ARG A 20 -15.12 9.41 3.34
N GLN A 21 -15.26 8.51 4.30
CA GLN A 21 -15.79 8.84 5.64
C GLN A 21 -14.97 9.94 6.34
N GLN A 22 -13.64 9.93 6.18
CA GLN A 22 -12.76 10.91 6.79
C GLN A 22 -12.85 12.30 6.14
N VAL A 23 -13.10 12.33 4.83
CA VAL A 23 -13.34 13.58 4.07
C VAL A 23 -14.75 14.10 4.36
N ASP A 24 -15.77 13.26 4.30
CA ASP A 24 -17.17 13.60 4.57
C ASP A 24 -17.37 14.07 6.02
N GLY A 25 -16.59 13.50 6.95
CA GLY A 25 -16.53 13.96 8.34
C GLY A 25 -15.87 15.33 8.54
N GLY A 26 -15.42 15.99 7.47
CA GLY A 26 -14.86 17.34 7.47
C GLY A 26 -13.48 17.48 8.11
N ARG A 27 -12.85 16.37 8.53
CA ARG A 27 -11.52 16.37 9.13
C ARG A 27 -10.39 16.58 8.13
N TYR A 28 -10.62 16.24 6.87
CA TYR A 28 -9.64 16.35 5.80
C TYR A 28 -10.28 16.94 4.55
N GLY A 29 -9.58 17.83 3.88
CA GLY A 29 -10.11 18.50 2.67
C GLY A 29 -10.07 17.63 1.41
N SER A 30 -9.31 16.54 1.40
CA SER A 30 -9.21 15.64 0.25
C SER A 30 -8.69 14.25 0.61
N ALA A 31 -8.91 13.29 -0.29
CA ALA A 31 -8.33 11.96 -0.19
C ALA A 31 -6.80 11.99 -0.07
N SER A 32 -6.13 12.89 -0.81
CA SER A 32 -4.67 13.03 -0.75
C SER A 32 -4.19 13.49 0.62
N GLU A 33 -4.98 14.27 1.34
CA GLU A 33 -4.65 14.74 2.69
C GLU A 33 -4.75 13.61 3.72
N VAL A 34 -5.80 12.79 3.63
CA VAL A 34 -5.97 11.58 4.45
C VAL A 34 -4.79 10.63 4.25
N VAL A 35 -4.41 10.38 2.98
CA VAL A 35 -3.31 9.47 2.65
C VAL A 35 -1.98 9.99 3.19
N ARG A 36 -1.70 11.30 3.07
CA ARG A 36 -0.49 11.90 3.64
C ARG A 36 -0.44 11.81 5.16
N ALA A 37 -1.55 12.05 5.84
CA ALA A 37 -1.63 11.90 7.29
C ALA A 37 -1.38 10.45 7.72
N GLY A 38 -1.95 9.47 7.00
CA GLY A 38 -1.71 8.05 7.25
C GLY A 38 -0.25 7.64 7.03
N LEU A 39 0.37 8.10 5.94
CA LEU A 39 1.78 7.81 5.65
C LEU A 39 2.72 8.45 6.66
N ARG A 40 2.43 9.68 7.10
CA ARG A 40 3.24 10.35 8.15
C ARG A 40 3.25 9.54 9.44
N LEU A 41 2.09 9.02 9.87
CA LEU A 41 2.01 8.16 11.05
C LEU A 41 2.81 6.85 10.88
N LEU A 42 2.78 6.27 9.67
CA LEU A 42 3.56 5.06 9.35
C LEU A 42 5.07 5.34 9.36
N GLU A 43 5.50 6.49 8.83
CA GLU A 43 6.89 6.93 8.86
C GLU A 43 7.36 7.16 10.30
N GLU A 44 6.57 7.85 11.12
CA GLU A 44 6.86 8.07 12.54
C GLU A 44 7.01 6.74 13.29
N GLN A 45 6.10 5.79 13.08
CA GLN A 45 6.20 4.45 13.67
C GLN A 45 7.45 3.70 13.18
N SER A 46 7.76 3.77 11.89
CA SER A 46 8.94 3.10 11.32
C SER A 46 10.24 3.69 11.85
N GLN A 47 10.31 5.01 12.04
CA GLN A 47 11.47 5.69 12.61
C GLN A 47 11.67 5.35 14.08
N LEU A 48 10.59 5.27 14.87
CA LEU A 48 10.64 4.84 16.26
C LEU A 48 11.02 3.35 16.39
N SER A 49 10.65 2.53 15.41
CA SER A 49 10.99 1.11 15.32
C SER A 49 12.40 0.86 14.76
N ALA A 50 13.11 1.90 14.32
CA ALA A 50 14.43 1.79 13.69
C ALA A 50 15.60 1.68 14.69
N LEU A 51 15.32 1.36 15.96
CA LEU A 51 16.26 0.51 16.71
C LEU A 51 16.42 -0.78 15.89
N PRO A 52 17.64 -1.15 15.47
CA PRO A 52 17.84 -2.00 14.31
C PRO A 52 17.31 -3.42 14.55
N VAL A 53 16.06 -3.68 14.19
CA VAL A 53 15.62 -5.04 13.90
C VAL A 53 16.15 -5.35 12.51
N THR A 54 17.29 -6.03 12.52
CA THR A 54 17.89 -6.70 11.37
C THR A 54 16.83 -7.38 10.50
N GLY A 55 16.77 -6.97 9.23
CA GLY A 55 16.19 -7.70 8.11
C GLY A 55 14.78 -8.28 8.26
N ALA A 56 13.74 -7.50 7.93
CA ALA A 56 12.47 -8.04 7.40
C ALA A 56 11.57 -6.92 6.85
N ALA A 57 11.99 -6.28 5.76
CA ALA A 57 11.07 -5.48 4.93
C ALA A 57 11.39 -5.73 3.45
N GLU A 58 11.52 -7.01 3.07
CA GLU A 58 11.09 -7.38 1.72
C GLU A 58 9.60 -7.07 1.67
N VAL A 59 9.23 -6.11 0.85
CA VAL A 59 7.85 -5.88 0.43
C VAL A 59 7.41 -7.15 -0.29
N PRO A 60 6.48 -7.98 0.24
CA PRO A 60 5.95 -9.09 -0.52
C PRO A 60 4.93 -8.52 -1.50
N THR A 61 5.43 -8.00 -2.62
CA THR A 61 4.61 -7.72 -3.80
C THR A 61 3.94 -9.04 -4.19
N SER A 62 2.61 -9.08 -4.04
CA SER A 62 1.82 -10.32 -3.97
C SER A 62 1.98 -11.24 -5.20
N PRO A 63 1.80 -12.56 -5.00
CA PRO A 63 2.05 -13.57 -6.03
C PRO A 63 0.88 -13.63 -7.02
N LYS A 64 1.14 -13.40 -8.30
CA LYS A 64 0.24 -13.86 -9.36
C LYS A 64 1.01 -14.49 -10.51
N LEU A 65 0.61 -15.74 -10.79
CA LEU A 65 0.54 -16.38 -12.10
C LEU A 65 1.80 -17.10 -12.62
N ALA A 66 2.03 -18.34 -12.18
CA ALA A 66 2.64 -19.39 -13.04
C ALA A 66 2.29 -20.82 -12.57
N ALA A 67 1.05 -21.08 -12.18
CA ALA A 67 0.54 -22.46 -12.04
C ALA A 67 -0.42 -22.77 -13.21
N LYS A 68 0.14 -23.16 -14.36
CA LYS A 68 -0.50 -23.76 -15.55
C LYS A 68 0.64 -23.94 -16.59
N ARG A 69 1.07 -25.09 -17.09
CA ARG A 69 0.49 -26.43 -17.26
C ARG A 69 1.65 -27.44 -17.34
N ALA A 70 1.71 -28.43 -16.46
CA ALA A 70 2.47 -29.66 -16.71
C ALA A 70 1.49 -30.83 -16.70
N LYS A 71 0.79 -30.98 -17.82
CA LYS A 71 0.00 -32.17 -18.11
C LYS A 71 0.03 -32.36 -19.61
N THR A 72 0.90 -33.26 -20.08
CA THR A 72 0.53 -34.39 -20.97
C THR A 72 1.76 -35.15 -21.47
N ARG A 73 1.70 -36.47 -21.24
CA ARG A 73 2.27 -37.59 -22.01
C ARG A 73 3.74 -37.95 -21.80
N ALA A 74 3.95 -38.75 -20.76
CA ALA A 74 4.70 -39.99 -20.92
C ALA A 74 3.93 -40.91 -21.88
N LYS A 75 4.52 -41.28 -23.03
CA LYS A 75 4.32 -42.56 -23.73
C LYS A 75 5.28 -42.66 -24.94
N ALA A 76 5.87 -43.84 -25.08
CA ALA A 76 6.74 -44.37 -26.15
C ALA A 76 8.24 -44.25 -25.84
#